data_AF-A0A3M0KZL3-F1
#
_entry.id   AF-A0A3M0KZL3-F1
#
_cell.length_a   1.000
_cell.length_b   1.000
_cell.length_c   1.000
_cell.angle_alpha   90.00
_cell.angle_beta   90.00
_cell.angle_gamma   90.00
#
_symmetry.space_group_name_H-M   'P 1'
#
loop_
_entity.id
_entity.type
_entity.pdbx_description
1 polymer ?
#
loop_
_entity_poly.entity_id
_entity_poly.type
_entity_poly.pdbx_seq_one_letter_code
_entity_poly.pdbx_strand_id
1 'polypeptide(L)'
;MFWLLPSCSKTLFLHRLAMVRSGKSGGLHLKQIAYYRRTGEYHPTTLSSERSGIRRAAKKFVFKENKLFYVGKDRKQMRLVIVSDEEKKKVLEKCHKNAAGTHHGISRTLTLVESNYYWTSVTNDVKQWVMLASIARQQRTQPP
;
A
#
# COMPACT_ATOMS: atom_id res chain seq x y z
N MET A 1 7.09 -12.31 38.19
CA MET A 1 7.70 -11.66 37.02
C MET A 1 7.07 -12.22 35.76
N PHE A 2 6.00 -11.58 35.26
CA PHE A 2 5.35 -11.98 34.02
C PHE A 2 5.94 -11.16 32.87
N TRP A 3 6.69 -11.82 31.98
CA TRP A 3 7.07 -11.24 30.69
C TRP A 3 5.88 -11.36 29.74
N LEU A 4 5.17 -10.24 29.55
CA LEU A 4 4.22 -10.07 28.45
C LEU A 4 5.02 -9.85 27.16
N LEU A 5 5.17 -10.90 26.36
CA LEU A 5 5.43 -10.76 24.92
C LEU A 5 4.09 -10.57 24.21
N PRO A 6 3.84 -9.46 23.49
CA PRO A 6 2.76 -9.44 22.53
C PRO A 6 3.21 -10.27 21.33
N SER A 7 2.67 -11.49 21.27
CA SER A 7 2.81 -12.41 20.15
C SER A 7 2.44 -11.71 18.84
N CYS A 8 3.44 -11.69 17.97
CA CYS A 8 3.39 -11.26 16.59
C CYS A 8 2.40 -12.15 15.82
N SER A 9 1.21 -11.62 15.52
CA SER A 9 0.32 -12.14 14.47
C SER A 9 -0.73 -11.08 14.11
N LYS A 10 -0.29 -9.98 13.49
CA LYS A 10 -1.17 -9.16 12.63
C LYS A 10 -1.21 -9.71 11.19
N THR A 11 -0.99 -11.01 11.03
CA THR A 11 -1.14 -11.73 9.76
C THR A 11 -2.58 -12.22 9.62
N LEU A 12 -3.54 -11.29 9.71
CA LEU A 12 -4.92 -11.58 9.31
C LEU A 12 -5.63 -10.27 8.97
N PHE A 13 -6.48 -10.32 7.96
CA PHE A 13 -7.44 -9.29 7.59
C PHE A 13 -6.95 -8.12 6.71
N LEU A 14 -6.34 -8.45 5.57
CA LEU A 14 -6.78 -7.78 4.35
C LEU A 14 -8.23 -8.26 4.08
N HIS A 15 -9.18 -7.67 4.80
CA HIS A 15 -10.59 -8.03 4.76
C HIS A 15 -11.13 -7.76 3.35
N ARG A 16 -11.03 -8.80 2.50
CA ARG A 16 -11.66 -9.03 1.20
C ARG A 16 -12.34 -7.78 0.67
N LEU A 17 -11.54 -6.78 0.29
CA LEU A 17 -12.04 -5.83 -0.69
C LEU A 17 -12.41 -6.70 -1.87
N ALA A 18 -13.63 -6.58 -2.37
CA ALA A 18 -14.01 -7.24 -3.60
C ALA A 18 -13.15 -6.59 -4.69
N MET A 19 -11.96 -7.15 -4.86
CA MET A 19 -10.97 -6.68 -5.81
C MET A 19 -11.59 -6.82 -7.18
N VAL A 20 -11.49 -5.74 -7.94
CA VAL A 20 -11.75 -5.78 -9.39
C VAL A 20 -10.77 -6.78 -10.00
N ARG A 21 -11.19 -7.47 -11.06
CA ARG A 21 -10.36 -8.46 -11.78
C ARG A 21 -8.91 -7.98 -11.82
N SER A 22 -7.99 -8.80 -11.31
CA SER A 22 -6.62 -8.39 -10.97
C SER A 22 -5.89 -7.77 -12.17
N GLY A 23 -5.92 -6.44 -12.30
CA GLY A 23 -4.89 -5.71 -13.02
C GLY A 23 -3.60 -5.74 -12.19
N LYS A 24 -2.44 -5.79 -12.84
CA LYS A 24 -1.12 -5.77 -12.18
C LYS A 24 -1.13 -4.79 -11.00
N SER A 25 -0.81 -5.27 -9.80
CA SER A 25 -0.73 -4.53 -8.52
C SER A 25 -2.01 -3.85 -7.96
N GLY A 26 -3.20 -4.20 -8.48
CA GLY A 26 -4.48 -3.64 -8.02
C GLY A 26 -4.66 -2.14 -8.24
N GLY A 27 -3.81 -1.52 -9.07
CA GLY A 27 -3.91 -0.10 -9.43
C GLY A 27 -5.22 0.25 -10.13
N LEU A 28 -5.73 -0.63 -11.00
CA LEU A 28 -7.05 -0.46 -11.63
C LEU A 28 -8.17 -0.35 -10.59
N HIS A 29 -8.14 -1.20 -9.56
CA HIS A 29 -9.13 -1.18 -8.50
C HIS A 29 -9.14 0.16 -7.75
N LEU A 30 -7.95 0.69 -7.42
CA LEU A 30 -7.82 2.00 -6.78
C LEU A 30 -8.31 3.14 -7.68
N LYS A 31 -8.01 3.09 -8.98
CA LYS A 31 -8.50 4.08 -9.97
C LYS A 31 -10.03 4.10 -10.03
N GLN A 32 -10.66 2.93 -10.10
CA GLN A 32 -12.12 2.82 -10.15
C GLN A 32 -12.78 3.28 -8.84
N ILE A 33 -12.18 2.98 -7.68
CA ILE A 33 -12.63 3.51 -6.38
C ILE A 33 -12.50 5.03 -6.34
N ALA A 34 -11.36 5.57 -6.77
CA ALA A 34 -11.11 7.00 -6.80
C ALA A 34 -12.12 7.73 -7.69
N TYR A 35 -12.40 7.18 -8.88
CA TYR A 35 -13.40 7.71 -9.80
C TYR A 35 -14.78 7.72 -9.15
N TYR A 36 -15.24 6.57 -8.66
CA TYR A 36 -16.55 6.46 -7.99
C TYR A 36 -16.67 7.39 -6.79
N ARG A 37 -15.61 7.53 -5.99
CA ARG A 37 -15.62 8.41 -4.83
C ARG A 37 -15.65 9.90 -5.19
N ARG A 38 -15.16 10.26 -6.38
CA ARG A 38 -15.13 11.65 -6.88
C ARG A 38 -16.43 12.04 -7.59
N THR A 39 -16.95 11.17 -8.46
CA THR A 39 -18.07 11.51 -9.35
C THR A 39 -19.41 10.92 -8.89
N GLY A 40 -19.39 9.87 -8.06
CA GLY A 40 -20.58 9.07 -7.75
C GLY A 40 -20.95 8.05 -8.84
N GLU A 41 -20.28 8.10 -9.99
CA GLU A 41 -20.49 7.22 -11.13
C GLU A 41 -19.43 6.12 -11.23
N TYR A 42 -19.69 5.10 -12.04
CA TYR A 42 -18.71 4.03 -12.24
C TYR A 42 -17.76 4.39 -13.39
N HIS A 43 -16.46 4.17 -13.19
CA HIS A 43 -15.47 4.36 -14.25
C HIS A 43 -15.83 3.52 -15.49
N PRO A 44 -15.62 3.97 -16.73
CA PRO A 44 -16.04 3.25 -17.94
C PRO A 44 -15.56 1.81 -18.04
N THR A 45 -14.39 1.50 -17.47
CA THR A 45 -13.84 0.14 -17.41
C THR A 45 -14.44 -0.74 -16.30
N THR A 46 -15.36 -0.20 -15.50
CA THR A 46 -16.00 -0.91 -14.38
C THR A 46 -17.12 -1.79 -14.91
N LEU A 47 -17.04 -3.07 -14.59
CA LEU A 47 -18.05 -4.02 -15.01
C LEU A 47 -19.19 -4.07 -14.02
N SER A 48 -20.38 -4.45 -14.49
CA SER A 48 -21.58 -4.52 -13.65
C SER A 48 -21.37 -5.38 -12.40
N SER A 49 -20.68 -6.53 -12.54
CA SER A 49 -20.34 -7.45 -11.44
C SER A 49 -19.41 -6.84 -10.37
N GLU A 50 -18.64 -5.80 -10.71
CA GLU A 50 -17.67 -5.18 -9.83
C GLU A 50 -18.24 -3.97 -9.06
N ARG A 51 -19.36 -3.40 -9.54
CA ARG A 51 -20.00 -2.19 -9.00
C ARG A 51 -20.30 -2.29 -7.50
N SER A 52 -20.87 -3.42 -7.08
CA SER A 52 -21.17 -3.67 -5.65
C SER A 52 -19.90 -3.75 -4.80
N GLY A 53 -18.82 -4.30 -5.37
CA GLY A 53 -17.51 -4.34 -4.72
C GLY A 53 -16.91 -2.95 -4.54
N ILE A 54 -16.88 -2.15 -5.61
CA ILE A 54 -16.37 -0.78 -5.60
C ILE A 54 -17.15 0.09 -4.62
N ARG A 55 -18.49 0.04 -4.66
CA ARG A 55 -19.34 0.83 -3.74
C ARG A 55 -19.07 0.50 -2.27
N ARG A 56 -18.89 -0.78 -1.93
CA ARG A 56 -18.54 -1.21 -0.56
C ARG A 56 -17.13 -0.77 -0.18
N ALA A 57 -16.16 -0.90 -1.09
CA ALA A 57 -14.78 -0.52 -0.87
C ALA A 57 -14.65 0.99 -0.64
N ALA A 58 -15.30 1.81 -1.47
CA ALA A 58 -15.21 3.26 -1.47
C ALA A 58 -15.59 3.91 -0.13
N LYS A 59 -16.40 3.25 0.71
CA LYS A 59 -16.70 3.70 2.09
C LYS A 59 -15.45 3.86 2.97
N LYS A 60 -14.39 3.11 2.66
CA LYS A 60 -13.10 3.16 3.37
C LYS A 60 -12.15 4.22 2.81
N PHE A 61 -12.62 5.09 1.91
CA PHE A 61 -11.81 6.09 1.25
C PHE A 61 -12.44 7.49 1.32
N VAL A 62 -11.61 8.52 1.44
CA VAL A 62 -12.04 9.91 1.49
C VAL A 62 -11.12 10.78 0.63
N PHE A 63 -11.68 11.80 -0.01
CA PHE A 63 -10.88 12.84 -0.65
C PHE A 63 -10.62 13.97 0.34
N LYS A 64 -9.38 14.45 0.39
CA LYS A 64 -8.99 15.69 1.07
C LYS A 64 -7.96 16.39 0.20
N GLU A 65 -8.16 17.67 -0.10
CA GLU A 65 -7.23 18.46 -0.92
C GLU A 65 -6.87 17.76 -2.26
N ASN A 66 -7.89 17.24 -2.94
CA ASN A 66 -7.77 16.50 -4.21
C ASN A 66 -6.91 15.21 -4.14
N LYS A 67 -6.55 14.75 -2.93
CA LYS A 67 -5.82 13.50 -2.69
C LYS A 67 -6.76 12.46 -2.07
N LEU A 68 -6.61 11.21 -2.48
CA LEU A 68 -7.38 10.09 -1.95
C LEU A 68 -6.67 9.49 -0.74
N PHE A 69 -7.40 9.29 0.35
CA PHE A 69 -6.91 8.67 1.57
C PHE A 69 -7.70 7.40 1.87
N TYR A 70 -6.99 6.35 2.28
CA TYR A 70 -7.58 5.16 2.89
C TYR A 70 -7.73 5.40 4.39
N VAL A 71 -8.96 5.27 4.88
CA VAL A 71 -9.31 5.46 6.30
C VAL A 71 -9.64 4.19 7.05
N GLY A 72 -9.77 3.05 6.34
CA GLY A 72 -10.12 1.79 6.98
C GLY A 72 -11.57 1.75 7.47
N LYS A 73 -11.89 0.76 8.32
CA LYS A 73 -13.24 0.54 8.86
C LYS A 73 -13.57 1.49 10.01
N ASP A 74 -12.59 1.72 10.88
CA ASP A 74 -12.70 2.50 12.10
C ASP A 74 -12.31 3.99 11.93
N ARG A 75 -11.82 4.37 10.74
CA ARG A 75 -11.41 5.74 10.40
C ARG A 75 -10.31 6.31 11.30
N LYS A 76 -9.56 5.44 12.00
CA LYS A 76 -8.47 5.84 12.90
C LYS A 76 -7.15 6.08 12.19
N GLN A 77 -7.01 5.53 10.99
CA GLN A 77 -5.82 5.72 10.16
C GLN A 77 -6.17 6.64 8.99
N MET A 78 -5.19 7.38 8.49
CA MET A 78 -5.35 8.23 7.33
C MET A 78 -4.12 8.09 6.45
N ARG A 79 -4.22 7.19 5.49
CA ARG A 79 -3.08 6.77 4.67
C ARG A 79 -3.27 7.25 3.25
N LEU A 80 -2.28 7.96 2.71
CA LEU A 80 -2.32 8.48 1.36
C LEU A 80 -2.33 7.31 0.36
N VAL A 81 -3.31 7.29 -0.54
CA VAL A 81 -3.39 6.26 -1.58
C VAL A 81 -2.41 6.59 -2.68
N ILE A 82 -1.55 5.62 -3.01
CA ILE A 82 -0.58 5.72 -4.10
C ILE A 82 -1.00 4.79 -5.23
N VAL A 83 -1.02 5.31 -6.46
CA VAL A 83 -1.55 4.56 -7.61
C VAL A 83 -0.46 4.23 -8.63
N SER A 84 0.40 5.19 -8.98
CA SER A 84 1.43 4.97 -10.00
C SER A 84 2.65 4.24 -9.44
N ASP A 85 3.32 3.47 -10.29
CA ASP A 85 4.50 2.71 -9.87
C ASP A 85 5.70 3.66 -9.61
N GLU A 86 5.75 4.79 -10.29
CA GLU A 86 6.74 5.85 -10.07
C GLU A 86 6.60 6.46 -8.67
N GLU A 87 5.37 6.73 -8.23
CA GLU A 87 5.12 7.24 -6.88
C GLU A 87 5.41 6.16 -5.82
N LYS A 88 5.05 4.90 -6.06
CA LYS A 88 5.41 3.79 -5.17
C LYS A 88 6.92 3.71 -4.99
N LYS A 89 7.69 3.79 -6.07
CA LYS A 89 9.16 3.78 -6.04
C LYS A 89 9.71 4.91 -5.16
N LYS A 90 9.19 6.13 -5.33
CA LYS A 90 9.58 7.29 -4.49
C LYS A 90 9.29 7.07 -3.01
N VAL A 91 8.11 6.51 -2.69
CA VAL A 91 7.73 6.18 -1.30
C VAL A 91 8.64 5.09 -0.73
N LEU A 92 8.88 4.02 -1.48
CA LEU A 92 9.75 2.91 -1.06
C LEU A 92 11.17 3.39 -0.79
N GLU A 93 11.74 4.22 -1.68
CA GLU A 93 13.05 4.81 -1.49
C GLU A 93 13.12 5.69 -0.23
N LYS A 94 12.13 6.58 -0.06
CA LYS A 94 12.02 7.47 1.10
C LYS A 94 11.92 6.71 2.42
N CYS A 95 11.13 5.63 2.46
CA CYS A 95 10.93 4.85 3.69
C CYS A 95 12.08 3.86 3.97
N HIS A 96 12.82 3.46 2.93
CA HIS A 96 13.93 2.54 3.05
C HIS A 96 15.22 3.22 3.52
N LYS A 97 15.41 4.52 3.26
CA LYS A 97 16.57 5.29 3.74
C LYS A 97 16.21 6.07 5.02
N ASN A 98 17.10 6.13 6.00
CA ASN A 98 16.98 7.03 7.14
C ASN A 98 17.65 8.39 6.84
N ALA A 99 17.50 9.36 7.75
CA ALA A 99 18.08 10.71 7.61
C ALA A 99 19.62 10.72 7.54
N ALA A 100 20.27 9.71 8.11
CA ALA A 100 21.72 9.53 8.08
C ALA A 100 22.20 8.70 6.87
N GLY A 101 21.32 8.36 5.93
CA GLY A 101 21.63 7.55 4.75
C GLY A 101 21.77 6.04 5.02
N THR A 102 21.55 5.57 6.25
CA THR A 102 21.51 4.13 6.58
C THR A 102 20.21 3.50 6.07
N HIS A 103 20.33 2.28 5.55
CA HIS A 103 19.21 1.53 5.00
C HIS A 103 18.44 0.75 6.08
N HIS A 104 17.11 0.83 6.04
CA HIS A 104 16.20 0.06 6.87
C HIS A 104 15.97 -1.36 6.30
N GLY A 105 15.86 -2.35 7.19
CA GLY A 105 15.36 -3.67 6.83
C GLY A 105 13.86 -3.68 6.47
N ILE A 106 13.34 -4.86 6.10
CA ILE A 106 11.95 -5.06 5.65
C ILE A 106 10.95 -4.55 6.71
N SER A 107 11.06 -5.00 7.97
CA SER A 107 10.09 -4.69 9.02
C SER A 107 9.93 -3.19 9.27
N ARG A 108 11.05 -2.45 9.31
CA ARG A 108 11.03 -1.01 9.55
C ARG A 108 10.48 -0.25 8.34
N THR A 109 10.89 -0.64 7.13
CA THR A 109 10.37 -0.06 5.89
C THR A 109 8.86 -0.27 5.79
N LEU A 110 8.37 -1.49 6.07
CA LEU A 110 6.95 -1.81 6.04
C LEU A 110 6.14 -0.97 7.03
N THR A 111 6.63 -0.82 8.26
CA THR A 111 5.98 0.00 9.30
C THR A 111 5.83 1.47 8.85
N LEU A 112 6.88 2.04 8.24
CA LEU A 112 6.85 3.42 7.75
C LEU A 112 5.90 3.60 6.56
N VAL A 113 5.86 2.63 5.65
CA VAL A 113 4.96 2.65 4.51
C VAL A 113 3.51 2.49 4.97
N GLU A 114 3.19 1.45 5.74
CA GLU A 114 1.81 1.12 6.15
C GLU A 114 1.20 2.13 7.12
N SER A 115 2.00 2.96 7.80
CA SER A 115 1.49 4.02 8.67
C SER A 115 1.05 5.26 7.89
N ASN A 116 1.63 5.52 6.71
CA ASN A 116 1.44 6.77 5.97
C ASN A 116 0.80 6.60 4.59
N TYR A 117 0.94 5.42 3.99
CA TYR A 117 0.61 5.16 2.59
C TYR A 117 -0.22 3.89 2.43
N TYR A 118 -0.94 3.81 1.31
CA TYR A 118 -1.78 2.67 0.98
C TYR A 118 -1.75 2.36 -0.51
N TRP A 119 -1.50 1.09 -0.83
CA TRP A 119 -1.85 0.45 -2.09
C TRP A 119 -2.08 -1.04 -1.85
N THR A 120 -2.56 -1.78 -2.84
CA THR A 120 -3.06 -3.15 -2.59
C THR A 120 -1.95 -4.19 -2.35
N SER A 121 -0.72 -3.91 -2.82
CA SER A 121 0.44 -4.82 -2.77
C SER A 121 1.58 -4.34 -1.86
N VAL A 122 1.32 -3.41 -0.91
CA VAL A 122 2.36 -2.79 -0.05
C VAL A 122 3.36 -3.80 0.51
N THR A 123 2.87 -4.87 1.14
CA THR A 123 3.73 -5.85 1.80
C THR A 123 4.65 -6.57 0.81
N ASN A 124 4.13 -6.95 -0.36
CA ASN A 124 4.92 -7.64 -1.38
C ASN A 124 5.98 -6.71 -1.99
N ASP A 125 5.56 -5.49 -2.34
CA ASP A 125 6.43 -4.52 -3.01
C ASP A 125 7.57 -4.07 -2.07
N VAL A 126 7.29 -3.88 -0.77
CA VAL A 126 8.33 -3.59 0.24
C VAL A 126 9.33 -4.74 0.37
N LYS A 127 8.86 -5.99 0.45
CA LYS A 127 9.75 -7.16 0.55
C LYS A 127 10.67 -7.26 -0.66
N GLN A 128 10.11 -7.15 -1.88
CA GLN A 128 10.87 -7.19 -3.11
C GLN A 128 11.88 -6.04 -3.20
N TRP A 129 11.46 -4.82 -2.87
CA TRP A 129 12.34 -3.64 -2.92
C TRP A 129 13.57 -3.79 -2.02
N VAL A 130 13.38 -4.16 -0.75
CA VAL A 130 14.49 -4.30 0.21
C VAL A 130 15.39 -5.48 -0.14
N MET A 131 14.82 -6.59 -0.63
CA MET A 131 15.60 -7.74 -1.08
C MET A 131 16.53 -7.37 -2.25
N LEU A 132 16.00 -6.70 -3.28
CA LEU A 132 16.79 -6.25 -4.43
C LEU A 132 17.88 -5.25 -4.03
N ALA A 133 17.58 -4.32 -3.12
CA ALA A 133 18.57 -3.38 -2.59
C ALA A 133 19.71 -4.09 -1.85
N SER A 134 19.39 -5.17 -1.11
CA SER A 134 20.37 -5.97 -0.39
C SER A 134 21.29 -6.73 -1.34
N ILE A 135 20.74 -7.34 -2.40
CA ILE A 135 21.51 -8.04 -3.44
C ILE A 135 22.44 -7.07 -4.18
N ALA A 136 21.90 -5.94 -4.63
CA ALA A 136 22.68 -4.93 -5.36
C ALA A 136 23.81 -4.30 -4.52
N ARG A 137 23.71 -4.37 -3.19
CA ARG A 137 24.79 -3.95 -2.27
C ARG A 137 25.89 -5.00 -2.21
N GLN A 138 25.55 -6.28 -2.13
CA GLN A 138 26.53 -7.38 -2.05
C GLN A 138 27.37 -7.50 -3.32
N GLN A 139 26.77 -7.27 -4.49
CA GLN A 139 27.49 -7.29 -5.78
C GLN A 139 28.49 -6.14 -5.92
N ARG A 140 28.26 -4.99 -5.27
CA ARG A 140 29.20 -3.86 -5.27
C ARG A 140 30.40 -4.06 -4.35
N THR A 141 30.34 -5.02 -3.45
CA THR A 141 31.39 -5.30 -2.45
C THR A 141 32.28 -6.49 -2.82
N GLN A 142 32.02 -7.18 -3.95
CA GLN A 142 32.91 -8.22 -4.43
C GLN A 142 33.99 -7.61 -5.34
N PRO A 143 35.29 -7.90 -5.12
CA PRO A 143 36.33 -7.50 -6.06
C PRO A 143 36.15 -8.25 -7.40
N PRO A 144 36.65 -7.68 -8.51
CA PRO A 144 36.59 -8.32 -9.83
C PRO A 144 37.30 -9.68 -9.88
#